data_AF-J0D7P7-F1
#
_entry.id   AF-J0D7P7-F1
#
_cell.length_a   1.000
_cell.length_b   1.000
_cell.length_c   1.000
_cell.angle_alpha   90.00
_cell.angle_beta   90.00
_cell.angle_gamma   90.00
#
_symmetry.space_group_name_H-M   'P 1'
#
loop_
_entity.id
_entity.type
_entity.pdbx_description
1 polymer ?
#
loop_
_entity_poly.entity_id
_entity_poly.type
_entity_poly.pdbx_seq_one_letter_code
_entity_poly.pdbx_strand_id
1 'polypeptide(L)'
;MALLARAFALAPKLRALAACTGCIHALADDLAQADAAVVDELRSRCAELWAACVGVLSRATGELDGLSACVVHAFNGTTATLVDAVCGILHVCLSVGDKAAVARAERKHAVFGKRGTWPVETADLFPSGAAVYVRFETPVQMRLLGDVLFVAHALVFPAVLRENDVLVGALVRRLNTAGDPESLHAALALIRGVSDAPDAVPDALLQLTLGNEEALFDAAMDALNATKDAPAGISDALAKFAAALFPRLEVLETNLDPRVRAHLTAGDSTLGLAGILYELFQEISTRKRVCVAPGCGASVSGRFVRCSDCGVAVYCSKSCQRRDWNRDSVVAHKVVCPLLRKIFAVADLSMSRYAFERAVVGAYQWSYPESETMAHFAISHDCLPMRFQVRAMQIHVAIWAVMGVPVNKFRAVLQNPEFRAAMHVMSRQENWAAGA
;
A
#
# COMPACT_ATOMS: atom_id res chain seq x y z
N MET A 1 -12.89 -31.03 12.37
CA MET A 1 -11.97 -32.18 12.63
C MET A 1 -11.39 -32.79 11.35
N ALA A 2 -12.19 -33.17 10.34
CA ALA A 2 -11.68 -33.81 9.13
C ALA A 2 -10.63 -32.97 8.36
N LEU A 3 -10.86 -31.67 8.22
CA LEU A 3 -9.95 -30.76 7.51
C LEU A 3 -8.59 -30.63 8.19
N LEU A 4 -8.59 -30.50 9.52
CA LEU A 4 -7.37 -30.39 10.31
C LEU A 4 -6.51 -31.66 10.23
N ALA A 5 -7.13 -32.84 10.33
CA ALA A 5 -6.42 -34.11 10.18
C ALA A 5 -5.79 -34.26 8.79
N ARG A 6 -6.52 -33.84 7.73
CA ARG A 6 -6.00 -33.83 6.36
C ARG A 6 -4.82 -32.88 6.19
N ALA A 7 -4.92 -31.67 6.72
CA ALA A 7 -3.83 -30.70 6.71
C ALA A 7 -2.57 -31.25 7.39
N PHE A 8 -2.69 -31.86 8.57
CA PHE A 8 -1.56 -32.49 9.27
C PHE A 8 -0.95 -33.64 8.47
N ALA A 9 -1.79 -34.47 7.83
CA ALA A 9 -1.29 -35.57 7.00
C ALA A 9 -0.59 -35.10 5.72
N LEU A 10 -1.02 -33.95 5.17
CA LEU A 10 -0.46 -33.39 3.93
C LEU A 10 0.81 -32.58 4.16
N ALA A 11 0.94 -31.85 5.27
CA ALA A 11 2.09 -31.00 5.56
C ALA A 11 3.48 -31.68 5.36
N PRO A 12 3.78 -32.86 5.95
CA PRO A 12 5.08 -33.51 5.75
C PRO A 12 5.26 -34.01 4.31
N LYS A 13 4.19 -34.46 3.65
CA LYS A 13 4.23 -34.91 2.24
C LYS A 13 4.52 -33.74 1.30
N LEU A 14 3.90 -32.59 1.56
CA LEU A 14 4.11 -31.37 0.79
C LEU A 14 5.56 -30.87 0.92
N ARG A 15 6.13 -30.92 2.13
CA ARG A 15 7.54 -30.58 2.37
C ARG A 15 8.52 -31.46 1.58
N ALA A 16 8.18 -32.74 1.44
CA ALA A 16 8.93 -33.72 0.66
C ALA A 16 8.59 -33.71 -0.84
N LEU A 17 7.71 -32.82 -1.31
CA LEU A 17 7.14 -32.81 -2.68
C LEU A 17 6.50 -34.15 -3.10
N ALA A 18 6.12 -34.98 -2.12
CA ALA A 18 5.52 -36.29 -2.33
C ALA A 18 3.99 -36.27 -2.22
N ALA A 19 3.39 -35.09 -1.99
CA ALA A 19 1.94 -34.94 -1.93
C ALA A 19 1.32 -34.93 -3.34
N CYS A 20 0.18 -35.61 -3.48
CA CYS A 20 -0.57 -35.57 -4.73
C CYS A 20 -1.22 -34.21 -4.95
N THR A 21 -1.02 -33.62 -6.14
CA THR A 21 -1.57 -32.31 -6.52
C THR A 21 -3.09 -32.25 -6.35
N GLY A 22 -3.82 -33.32 -6.71
CA GLY A 22 -5.27 -33.39 -6.50
C GLY A 22 -5.68 -33.34 -5.03
N CYS A 23 -4.91 -33.94 -4.12
CA CYS A 23 -5.19 -33.84 -2.67
C CYS A 23 -4.96 -32.43 -2.13
N ILE A 24 -4.00 -31.70 -2.69
CA ILE A 24 -3.68 -30.32 -2.29
C ILE A 24 -4.75 -29.38 -2.83
N HIS A 25 -5.18 -29.55 -4.08
CA HIS A 25 -6.28 -28.80 -4.66
C HIS A 25 -7.58 -29.01 -3.87
N ALA A 26 -7.94 -30.27 -3.59
CA ALA A 26 -9.11 -30.56 -2.76
C ALA A 26 -9.01 -29.92 -1.37
N LEU A 27 -7.81 -29.90 -0.75
CA LEU A 27 -7.61 -29.19 0.51
C LEU A 27 -7.80 -27.67 0.36
N ALA A 28 -7.33 -27.06 -0.74
CA ALA A 28 -7.49 -25.65 -1.01
C ALA A 28 -8.97 -25.28 -1.19
N ASP A 29 -9.73 -26.07 -1.95
CA ASP A 29 -11.17 -25.88 -2.16
C ASP A 29 -11.94 -26.01 -0.85
N ASP A 30 -11.66 -27.06 -0.08
CA ASP A 30 -12.31 -27.27 1.22
C ASP A 30 -11.99 -26.14 2.21
N LEU A 31 -10.78 -25.57 2.14
CA LEU A 31 -10.41 -24.43 2.98
C LEU A 31 -11.12 -23.15 2.54
N ALA A 32 -11.27 -22.91 1.23
CA ALA A 32 -11.99 -21.76 0.70
C ALA A 32 -13.48 -21.76 1.10
N GLN A 33 -14.06 -22.94 1.32
CA GLN A 33 -15.45 -23.12 1.77
C GLN A 33 -15.59 -23.30 3.29
N ALA A 34 -14.48 -23.43 4.03
CA ALA A 34 -14.52 -23.67 5.46
C ALA A 34 -14.93 -22.43 6.25
N ASP A 35 -15.64 -22.65 7.36
CA ASP A 35 -15.93 -21.58 8.32
C ASP A 35 -14.64 -20.96 8.87
N ALA A 36 -14.69 -19.65 9.11
CA ALA A 36 -13.62 -18.86 9.69
C ALA A 36 -13.00 -19.49 10.96
N ALA A 37 -13.82 -20.08 11.83
CA ALA A 37 -13.37 -20.75 13.05
C ALA A 37 -12.47 -21.97 12.78
N VAL A 38 -12.74 -22.72 11.71
CA VAL A 38 -11.95 -23.89 11.30
C VAL A 38 -10.60 -23.45 10.74
N VAL A 39 -10.57 -22.39 9.92
CA VAL A 39 -9.33 -21.81 9.39
C VAL A 39 -8.48 -21.22 10.53
N ASP A 40 -9.10 -20.54 11.50
CA ASP A 40 -8.44 -20.04 12.69
C ASP A 40 -7.82 -21.17 13.54
N GLU A 41 -8.54 -22.28 13.72
CA GLU A 41 -8.02 -23.46 14.41
C GLU A 41 -6.81 -24.05 13.66
N LEU A 42 -6.94 -24.25 12.34
CA LEU A 42 -5.85 -24.75 11.49
C LEU A 42 -4.59 -23.88 11.62
N ARG A 43 -4.75 -22.55 11.50
CA ARG A 43 -3.64 -21.58 11.63
C ARG A 43 -2.93 -21.72 12.98
N SER A 44 -3.67 -21.94 14.06
CA SER A 44 -3.10 -22.05 15.41
C SER A 44 -2.42 -23.41 15.69
N ARG A 45 -2.82 -24.46 14.98
CA ARG A 45 -2.38 -25.84 15.28
C ARG A 45 -1.43 -26.43 14.23
N CYS A 46 -1.42 -25.91 13.00
CA CYS A 46 -0.73 -26.54 11.86
C CYS A 46 0.25 -25.59 11.17
N ALA A 47 1.18 -25.00 11.93
CA ALA A 47 2.24 -24.15 11.36
C ALA A 47 3.12 -24.88 10.33
N GLU A 48 3.21 -26.21 10.42
CA GLU A 48 3.95 -27.03 9.48
C GLU A 48 3.38 -27.01 8.06
N LEU A 49 2.05 -26.90 7.90
CA LEU A 49 1.42 -26.78 6.59
C LEU A 49 1.84 -25.47 5.91
N TRP A 50 1.89 -24.37 6.66
CA TRP A 50 2.30 -23.08 6.15
C TRP A 50 3.76 -23.10 5.70
N ALA A 51 4.65 -23.62 6.54
CA ALA A 51 6.06 -23.77 6.20
C ALA A 51 6.27 -24.66 4.96
N ALA A 52 5.46 -25.73 4.83
CA ALA A 52 5.49 -26.58 3.64
C ALA A 52 5.01 -25.84 2.38
N CYS A 53 3.92 -25.07 2.47
CA CYS A 53 3.40 -24.25 1.37
C CYS A 53 4.43 -23.22 0.88
N VAL A 54 5.03 -22.44 1.80
CA VAL A 54 6.09 -21.49 1.47
C VAL A 54 7.31 -22.20 0.85
N GLY A 55 7.67 -23.36 1.39
CA GLY A 55 8.74 -24.20 0.85
C GLY A 55 8.49 -24.69 -0.58
N VAL A 56 7.24 -25.00 -0.94
CA VAL A 56 6.88 -25.35 -2.32
C VAL A 56 7.02 -24.14 -3.25
N LEU A 57 6.48 -22.97 -2.87
CA LEU A 57 6.58 -21.77 -3.69
C LEU A 57 8.03 -21.35 -3.95
N SER A 58 8.90 -21.53 -2.95
CA SER A 58 10.34 -21.27 -3.07
C SER A 58 11.03 -22.16 -4.13
N ARG A 59 10.54 -23.39 -4.32
CA ARG A 59 11.11 -24.35 -5.28
C ARG A 59 10.45 -24.28 -6.66
N ALA A 60 9.31 -23.63 -6.78
CA ALA A 60 8.49 -23.60 -7.99
C ALA A 60 9.12 -22.84 -9.17
N THR A 61 10.27 -22.19 -8.97
CA THR A 61 11.07 -21.60 -10.06
C THR A 61 11.74 -22.63 -10.96
N GLY A 62 11.88 -23.87 -10.49
CA GLY A 62 12.43 -24.98 -11.27
C GLY A 62 11.37 -26.00 -11.66
N GLU A 63 11.79 -27.01 -12.42
CA GLU A 63 10.99 -28.21 -12.64
C GLU A 63 10.82 -28.94 -11.29
N LEU A 64 9.58 -29.00 -10.80
CA LEU A 64 9.23 -29.79 -9.62
C LEU A 64 9.12 -31.26 -10.02
N ASP A 65 10.27 -31.92 -10.14
CA ASP A 65 10.33 -33.36 -10.33
C ASP A 65 9.82 -34.09 -9.07
N GLY A 66 9.02 -35.13 -9.26
CA GLY A 66 8.58 -36.03 -8.18
C GLY A 66 7.17 -35.85 -7.66
N LEU A 67 6.30 -35.09 -8.34
CA LEU A 67 4.87 -35.06 -8.01
C LEU A 67 4.26 -36.46 -8.17
N SER A 68 3.68 -36.99 -7.08
CA SER A 68 3.10 -38.33 -7.06
C SER A 68 1.60 -38.31 -7.32
N ALA A 69 1.08 -39.27 -8.08
CA ALA A 69 -0.35 -39.54 -8.13
C ALA A 69 -0.75 -40.37 -6.90
N CYS A 70 -1.96 -40.16 -6.37
CA CYS A 70 -2.50 -41.01 -5.32
C CYS A 70 -3.61 -41.92 -5.86
N VAL A 71 -3.97 -42.96 -5.12
CA VAL A 71 -5.01 -43.93 -5.53
C VAL A 71 -6.37 -43.25 -5.78
N VAL A 72 -6.65 -42.15 -5.08
CA VAL A 72 -7.91 -41.40 -5.19
C VAL A 72 -7.91 -40.43 -6.37
N HIS A 73 -6.76 -39.85 -6.69
CA HIS A 73 -6.63 -38.85 -7.75
C HIS A 73 -5.68 -39.37 -8.82
N ALA A 74 -6.24 -39.86 -9.92
CA ALA A 74 -5.47 -40.25 -11.12
C ALA A 74 -4.87 -39.06 -11.89
N PHE A 75 -5.04 -37.83 -11.38
CA PHE A 75 -4.63 -36.60 -12.03
C PHE A 75 -3.15 -36.31 -11.82
N ASN A 76 -2.38 -36.32 -12.91
CA ASN A 76 -1.03 -35.78 -12.96
C ASN A 76 -1.11 -34.27 -13.15
N GLY A 77 -1.23 -33.54 -12.04
CA GLY A 77 -1.23 -32.08 -12.07
C GLY A 77 0.11 -31.51 -12.53
N THR A 78 0.06 -30.33 -13.15
CA THR A 78 1.25 -29.57 -13.52
C THR A 78 1.80 -28.81 -12.31
N THR A 79 3.06 -28.37 -12.40
CA THR A 79 3.66 -27.42 -11.44
C THR A 79 2.75 -26.20 -11.22
N ALA A 80 2.15 -25.65 -12.29
CA ALA A 80 1.24 -24.51 -12.19
C ALA A 80 0.01 -24.83 -11.31
N THR A 81 -0.64 -25.99 -11.51
CA THR A 81 -1.80 -26.38 -10.68
C THR A 81 -1.44 -26.60 -9.22
N LEU A 82 -0.23 -27.08 -8.93
CA LEU A 82 0.26 -27.21 -7.57
C LEU A 82 0.50 -25.83 -6.93
N VAL A 83 1.16 -24.92 -7.65
CA VAL A 83 1.43 -23.56 -7.18
C VAL A 83 0.12 -22.84 -6.87
N ASP A 84 -0.88 -22.95 -7.75
CA ASP A 84 -2.20 -22.36 -7.52
C ASP A 84 -2.87 -22.91 -6.26
N ALA A 85 -2.89 -24.23 -6.09
CA ALA A 85 -3.49 -24.84 -4.91
C ALA A 85 -2.79 -24.39 -3.62
N VAL A 86 -1.45 -24.33 -3.63
CA VAL A 86 -0.64 -23.85 -2.49
C VAL A 86 -0.90 -22.36 -2.22
N CYS A 87 -0.98 -21.54 -3.25
CA CYS A 87 -1.33 -20.13 -3.13
C CYS A 87 -2.73 -19.94 -2.58
N GLY A 88 -3.69 -20.78 -2.97
CA GLY A 88 -5.06 -20.79 -2.45
C GLY A 88 -5.10 -21.09 -0.95
N ILE A 89 -4.34 -22.11 -0.51
CA ILE A 89 -4.21 -22.45 0.91
C ILE A 89 -3.64 -21.25 1.69
N LEU A 90 -2.56 -20.63 1.20
CA LEU A 90 -1.92 -19.49 1.85
C LEU A 90 -2.83 -18.26 1.88
N HIS A 91 -3.52 -17.95 0.78
CA HIS A 91 -4.49 -16.86 0.69
C HIS A 91 -5.58 -17.02 1.74
N VAL A 92 -6.26 -18.17 1.79
CA VAL A 92 -7.30 -18.45 2.80
C VAL A 92 -6.73 -18.31 4.21
N CYS A 93 -5.53 -18.85 4.43
CA CYS A 93 -4.84 -18.77 5.71
C CYS A 93 -4.47 -17.33 6.13
N LEU A 94 -4.23 -16.41 5.19
CA LEU A 94 -3.90 -15.01 5.47
C LEU A 94 -5.12 -14.10 5.59
N SER A 95 -6.20 -14.40 4.86
CA SER A 95 -7.36 -13.51 4.70
C SER A 95 -8.62 -13.95 5.46
N VAL A 96 -8.84 -15.25 5.68
CA VAL A 96 -10.10 -15.76 6.24
C VAL A 96 -10.04 -15.91 7.76
N GLY A 97 -10.99 -15.26 8.43
CA GLY A 97 -11.25 -15.38 9.87
C GLY A 97 -10.76 -14.23 10.75
N ASP A 98 -11.26 -14.15 11.98
CA ASP A 98 -10.98 -13.03 12.89
C ASP A 98 -9.52 -12.98 13.36
N LYS A 99 -8.82 -14.10 13.30
CA LYS A 99 -7.39 -14.18 13.62
C LYS A 99 -6.51 -14.14 12.37
N ALA A 100 -7.08 -13.89 11.19
CA ALA A 100 -6.34 -13.78 9.95
C ALA A 100 -5.34 -12.63 9.97
N ALA A 101 -4.27 -12.77 9.19
CA ALA A 101 -3.22 -11.76 9.11
C ALA A 101 -3.78 -10.43 8.60
N VAL A 102 -4.57 -10.47 7.53
CA VAL A 102 -5.24 -9.31 6.92
C VAL A 102 -6.20 -8.65 7.91
N ALA A 103 -7.11 -9.42 8.52
CA ALA A 103 -8.06 -8.89 9.51
C ALA A 103 -7.36 -8.24 10.72
N ARG A 104 -6.22 -8.79 11.17
CA ARG A 104 -5.41 -8.16 12.22
C ARG A 104 -4.70 -6.91 11.73
N ALA A 105 -4.23 -6.90 10.49
CA ALA A 105 -3.56 -5.74 9.90
C ALA A 105 -4.52 -4.53 9.84
N GLU A 106 -5.80 -4.75 9.50
CA GLU A 106 -6.87 -3.73 9.48
C GLU A 106 -7.17 -3.12 10.85
N ARG A 107 -7.01 -3.88 11.95
CA ARG A 107 -7.34 -3.39 13.29
C ARG A 107 -6.41 -2.25 13.68
N LYS A 108 -7.00 -1.08 13.88
CA LYS A 108 -6.34 0.09 14.48
C LYS A 108 -5.66 -0.34 15.78
N HIS A 109 -4.34 -0.20 15.86
CA HIS A 109 -3.47 -0.54 17.00
C HIS A 109 -3.08 -2.01 17.21
N ALA A 110 -3.57 -2.97 16.42
CA ALA A 110 -3.03 -4.32 16.51
C ALA A 110 -1.58 -4.31 16.00
N VAL A 111 -0.62 -4.86 16.75
CA VAL A 111 0.72 -5.14 16.23
C VAL A 111 0.67 -6.52 15.61
N PHE A 112 1.38 -6.72 14.49
CA PHE A 112 1.51 -8.03 13.87
C PHE A 112 2.39 -8.92 14.77
N GLY A 113 1.75 -9.51 15.78
CA GLY A 113 2.36 -10.40 16.77
C GLY A 113 3.26 -9.72 17.83
N LYS A 114 3.95 -10.55 18.62
CA LYS A 114 4.96 -10.10 19.60
C LYS A 114 6.23 -9.71 18.85
N ARG A 115 7.07 -8.82 19.39
CA ARG A 115 8.36 -8.44 18.76
C ARG A 115 9.10 -9.68 18.23
N GLY A 116 9.46 -9.66 16.94
CA GLY A 116 10.17 -10.77 16.28
C GLY A 116 9.28 -11.83 15.65
N THR A 117 7.96 -11.60 15.52
CA THR A 117 7.11 -12.50 14.74
C THR A 117 7.16 -12.19 13.26
N TRP A 118 7.21 -13.27 12.47
CA TRP A 118 7.16 -13.32 11.02
C TRP A 118 6.13 -12.34 10.41
N PRO A 119 6.44 -11.68 9.27
CA PRO A 119 7.75 -11.65 8.62
C PRO A 119 8.69 -10.60 9.24
N VAL A 120 9.95 -10.96 9.44
CA VAL A 120 11.00 -10.05 9.94
C VAL A 120 11.84 -9.51 8.79
N GLU A 121 12.10 -10.34 7.80
CA GLU A 121 12.86 -9.98 6.60
C GLU A 121 12.15 -10.44 5.32
N THR A 122 12.55 -9.86 4.18
CA THR A 122 12.00 -10.22 2.88
C THR A 122 12.17 -11.71 2.56
N ALA A 123 13.24 -12.35 3.06
CA ALA A 123 13.50 -13.78 2.87
C ALA A 123 12.47 -14.69 3.58
N ASP A 124 11.80 -14.21 4.62
CA ASP A 124 10.73 -14.94 5.31
C ASP A 124 9.48 -15.10 4.43
N LEU A 125 9.26 -14.17 3.50
CA LEU A 125 8.13 -14.13 2.58
C LEU A 125 8.50 -14.68 1.20
N PHE A 126 9.71 -14.36 0.77
CA PHE A 126 10.25 -14.69 -0.55
C PHE A 126 11.62 -15.38 -0.40
N PRO A 127 11.66 -16.65 0.06
CA PRO A 127 12.93 -17.34 0.30
C PRO A 127 13.78 -17.47 -0.97
N SER A 128 13.14 -17.41 -2.14
CA SER A 128 13.76 -17.50 -3.46
C SER A 128 13.73 -16.18 -4.23
N GLY A 129 13.48 -15.06 -3.54
CA GLY A 129 13.38 -13.73 -4.12
C GLY A 129 11.97 -13.41 -4.64
N ALA A 130 11.63 -12.11 -4.66
CA ALA A 130 10.30 -11.64 -5.02
C ALA A 130 9.93 -11.90 -6.48
N ALA A 131 10.91 -12.00 -7.40
CA ALA A 131 10.67 -12.21 -8.83
C ALA A 131 9.82 -13.46 -9.13
N VAL A 132 9.98 -14.52 -8.33
CA VAL A 132 9.18 -15.74 -8.41
C VAL A 132 7.70 -15.48 -8.16
N TYR A 133 7.43 -14.56 -7.23
CA TYR A 133 6.11 -14.21 -6.75
C TYR A 133 5.51 -13.03 -7.54
N VAL A 134 6.26 -12.36 -8.43
CA VAL A 134 5.66 -11.31 -9.29
C VAL A 134 5.15 -11.89 -10.61
N ARG A 135 5.67 -13.05 -11.03
CA ARG A 135 5.23 -13.77 -12.24
C ARG A 135 3.89 -14.48 -12.06
N PHE A 136 2.98 -13.87 -11.29
CA PHE A 136 1.72 -14.48 -10.96
C PHE A 136 0.80 -14.48 -12.17
N GLU A 137 0.64 -15.67 -12.74
CA GLU A 137 -0.12 -15.91 -13.95
C GLU A 137 -1.58 -16.22 -13.67
N THR A 138 -1.99 -16.42 -12.43
CA THR A 138 -3.37 -16.83 -12.08
C THR A 138 -4.02 -15.88 -11.06
N PRO A 139 -5.38 -15.83 -11.01
CA PRO A 139 -6.07 -14.97 -10.04
C PRO A 139 -5.72 -15.28 -8.59
N VAL A 140 -5.61 -16.56 -8.23
CA VAL A 140 -5.29 -17.01 -6.87
C VAL A 140 -3.91 -16.50 -6.43
N GLN A 141 -2.93 -16.59 -7.32
CA GLN A 141 -1.58 -16.12 -7.04
C GLN A 141 -1.54 -14.60 -6.80
N MET A 142 -2.24 -13.82 -7.65
CA MET A 142 -2.34 -12.37 -7.46
C MET A 142 -3.12 -11.97 -6.19
N ARG A 143 -4.17 -12.73 -5.80
CA ARG A 143 -4.84 -12.55 -4.50
C ARG A 143 -3.87 -12.72 -3.34
N LEU A 144 -3.06 -13.78 -3.37
CA LEU A 144 -2.02 -14.00 -2.37
C LEU A 144 -1.02 -12.83 -2.32
N LEU A 145 -0.60 -12.29 -3.47
CA LEU A 145 0.28 -11.12 -3.50
C LEU A 145 -0.35 -9.92 -2.80
N GLY A 146 -1.63 -9.66 -3.09
CA GLY A 146 -2.42 -8.61 -2.46
C GLY A 146 -2.45 -8.74 -0.94
N ASP A 147 -2.71 -9.95 -0.42
CA ASP A 147 -2.69 -10.21 1.03
C ASP A 147 -1.32 -10.01 1.66
N VAL A 148 -0.26 -10.49 0.98
CA VAL A 148 1.12 -10.38 1.47
C VAL A 148 1.58 -8.91 1.48
N LEU A 149 1.25 -8.14 0.44
CA LEU A 149 1.43 -6.69 0.39
C LEU A 149 0.66 -6.00 1.51
N PHE A 150 -0.60 -6.37 1.73
CA PHE A 150 -1.43 -5.76 2.75
C PHE A 150 -0.90 -5.99 4.17
N VAL A 151 -0.29 -7.14 4.42
CA VAL A 151 0.23 -7.53 5.73
C VAL A 151 1.64 -7.01 5.99
N ALA A 152 2.49 -6.93 4.97
CA ALA A 152 3.92 -6.68 5.10
C ALA A 152 4.43 -5.70 4.03
N HIS A 153 3.70 -4.61 3.80
CA HIS A 153 3.93 -3.72 2.67
C HIS A 153 5.37 -3.20 2.61
N ALA A 154 5.93 -2.72 3.72
CA ALA A 154 7.28 -2.14 3.72
C ALA A 154 8.38 -3.14 3.34
N LEU A 155 8.17 -4.44 3.56
CA LEU A 155 9.11 -5.50 3.19
C LEU A 155 8.89 -5.99 1.76
N VAL A 156 7.63 -6.05 1.34
CA VAL A 156 7.20 -6.68 0.09
C VAL A 156 7.24 -5.72 -1.08
N PHE A 157 6.70 -4.52 -0.89
CA PHE A 157 6.50 -3.56 -1.97
C PHE A 157 7.80 -3.18 -2.69
N PRO A 158 8.92 -2.84 -2.00
CA PRO A 158 10.18 -2.55 -2.70
C PRO A 158 10.73 -3.75 -3.48
N ALA A 159 10.41 -4.98 -3.05
CA ALA A 159 10.87 -6.19 -3.71
C ALA A 159 10.06 -6.50 -4.98
N VAL A 160 8.76 -6.25 -4.91
CA VAL A 160 7.81 -6.41 -6.02
C VAL A 160 8.01 -5.31 -7.08
N LEU A 161 8.30 -4.08 -6.65
CA LEU A 161 8.51 -2.94 -7.56
C LEU A 161 9.73 -3.09 -8.47
N ARG A 162 10.69 -3.97 -8.13
CA ARG A 162 11.81 -4.32 -9.04
C ARG A 162 11.35 -5.05 -10.30
N GLU A 163 10.15 -5.62 -10.27
CA GLU A 163 9.54 -6.40 -11.35
C GLU A 163 8.27 -5.69 -11.87
N ASN A 164 8.26 -4.34 -11.78
CA ASN A 164 7.06 -3.53 -11.99
C ASN A 164 6.35 -3.82 -13.32
N ASP A 165 7.11 -3.89 -14.42
CA ASP A 165 6.54 -4.10 -15.75
C ASP A 165 5.79 -5.43 -15.86
N VAL A 166 6.31 -6.49 -15.23
CA VAL A 166 5.67 -7.82 -15.19
C VAL A 166 4.38 -7.75 -14.38
N LEU A 167 4.42 -7.11 -13.21
CA LEU A 167 3.27 -6.96 -12.34
C LEU A 167 2.16 -6.14 -13.00
N VAL A 168 2.51 -4.99 -13.56
CA VAL A 168 1.57 -4.08 -14.22
C VAL A 168 0.96 -4.77 -15.44
N GLY A 169 1.76 -5.46 -16.26
CA GLY A 169 1.26 -6.25 -17.37
C GLY A 169 0.26 -7.33 -16.91
N ALA A 170 0.52 -8.00 -15.79
CA ALA A 170 -0.41 -8.95 -15.20
C ALA A 170 -1.70 -8.28 -14.70
N LEU A 171 -1.60 -7.12 -14.05
CA LEU A 171 -2.73 -6.34 -13.56
C LEU A 171 -3.63 -5.87 -14.71
N VAL A 172 -3.06 -5.31 -15.79
CA VAL A 172 -3.79 -4.90 -16.99
C VAL A 172 -4.56 -6.08 -17.60
N ARG A 173 -3.89 -7.24 -17.77
CA ARG A 173 -4.56 -8.46 -18.29
C ARG A 173 -5.75 -8.87 -17.42
N ARG A 174 -5.63 -8.77 -16.09
CA ARG A 174 -6.69 -9.16 -15.14
C ARG A 174 -7.87 -8.19 -15.14
N LEU A 175 -7.60 -6.89 -15.25
CA LEU A 175 -8.63 -5.87 -15.41
C LEU A 175 -9.37 -6.05 -16.75
N ASN A 176 -8.66 -6.37 -17.83
CA ASN A 176 -9.26 -6.62 -19.15
C ASN A 176 -10.10 -7.90 -19.23
N THR A 177 -9.89 -8.86 -18.31
CA THR A 177 -10.75 -10.04 -18.15
C THR A 177 -11.95 -9.77 -17.26
N ALA A 178 -12.56 -8.59 -17.35
CA ALA A 178 -13.64 -8.17 -16.44
C ALA A 178 -14.91 -9.04 -16.46
N GLY A 179 -15.08 -9.88 -17.49
CA GLY A 179 -16.11 -10.92 -17.53
C GLY A 179 -15.86 -12.09 -16.59
N ASP A 180 -14.64 -12.23 -16.04
CA ASP A 180 -14.28 -13.20 -15.02
C ASP A 180 -14.20 -12.52 -13.64
N PRO A 181 -15.18 -12.76 -12.74
CA PRO A 181 -15.18 -12.18 -11.41
C PRO A 181 -13.91 -12.52 -10.62
N GLU A 182 -13.33 -13.71 -10.79
CA GLU A 182 -12.15 -14.09 -10.01
C GLU A 182 -10.93 -13.25 -10.35
N SER A 183 -10.69 -13.04 -11.65
CA SER A 183 -9.62 -12.17 -12.14
C SER A 183 -9.77 -10.74 -11.64
N LEU A 184 -11.00 -10.22 -11.62
CA LEU A 184 -11.26 -8.87 -11.12
C LEU A 184 -11.03 -8.75 -9.62
N HIS A 185 -11.50 -9.71 -8.81
CA HIS A 185 -11.24 -9.72 -7.37
C HIS A 185 -9.73 -9.82 -7.08
N ALA A 186 -8.98 -10.56 -7.90
CA ALA A 186 -7.53 -10.63 -7.78
C ALA A 186 -6.84 -9.28 -8.06
N ALA A 187 -7.24 -8.60 -9.14
CA ALA A 187 -6.74 -7.26 -9.47
C ALA A 187 -7.03 -6.27 -8.35
N LEU A 188 -8.25 -6.26 -7.82
CA LEU A 188 -8.64 -5.38 -6.71
C LEU A 188 -7.92 -5.70 -5.40
N ALA A 189 -7.68 -6.99 -5.11
CA ALA A 189 -6.90 -7.39 -3.95
C ALA A 189 -5.45 -6.86 -4.03
N LEU A 190 -4.84 -6.90 -5.22
CA LEU A 190 -3.52 -6.33 -5.46
C LEU A 190 -3.52 -4.80 -5.30
N ILE A 191 -4.46 -4.10 -5.96
CA ILE A 191 -4.58 -2.63 -5.87
C ILE A 191 -4.74 -2.20 -4.40
N ARG A 192 -5.65 -2.86 -3.67
CA ARG A 192 -5.87 -2.62 -2.24
C ARG A 192 -4.63 -2.92 -1.41
N GLY A 193 -3.93 -4.02 -1.71
CA GLY A 193 -2.67 -4.37 -1.06
C GLY A 193 -1.60 -3.30 -1.21
N VAL A 194 -1.57 -2.59 -2.34
CA VAL A 194 -0.63 -1.49 -2.60
C VAL A 194 -1.11 -0.16 -1.99
N SER A 195 -2.38 0.19 -2.13
CA SER A 195 -2.87 1.52 -1.75
C SER A 195 -3.30 1.64 -0.29
N ASP A 196 -3.89 0.57 0.25
CA ASP A 196 -4.64 0.62 1.51
C ASP A 196 -3.97 -0.20 2.63
N ALA A 197 -2.78 -0.76 2.39
CA ALA A 197 -2.04 -1.45 3.44
C ALA A 197 -1.76 -0.52 4.63
N PRO A 198 -1.81 -1.00 5.88
CA PRO A 198 -1.58 -0.16 7.05
C PRO A 198 -0.20 0.53 7.11
N ASP A 199 0.77 -0.02 6.38
CA ASP A 199 2.12 0.51 6.20
C ASP A 199 2.44 0.84 4.73
N ALA A 200 1.42 0.99 3.88
CA ALA A 200 1.57 1.51 2.53
C ALA A 200 2.24 2.89 2.58
N VAL A 201 3.26 3.13 1.77
CA VAL A 201 3.80 4.49 1.57
C VAL A 201 2.78 5.32 0.79
N PRO A 202 2.69 6.66 0.97
CA PRO A 202 1.59 7.47 0.41
C PRO A 202 1.49 7.38 -1.11
N ASP A 203 2.65 7.21 -1.74
CA ASP A 203 2.80 7.15 -3.18
C ASP A 203 3.02 5.72 -3.68
N ALA A 204 2.68 4.68 -2.91
CA ALA A 204 2.87 3.28 -3.34
C ALA A 204 2.12 3.00 -4.65
N LEU A 205 0.86 3.44 -4.74
CA LEU A 205 0.07 3.30 -5.96
C LEU A 205 0.67 4.11 -7.11
N LEU A 206 1.17 5.32 -6.84
CA LEU A 206 1.86 6.13 -7.84
C LEU A 206 3.11 5.41 -8.37
N GLN A 207 3.95 4.88 -7.48
CA GLN A 207 5.17 4.15 -7.82
C GLN A 207 4.88 2.91 -8.68
N LEU A 208 3.84 2.13 -8.32
CA LEU A 208 3.41 0.97 -9.11
C LEU A 208 2.99 1.38 -10.53
N THR A 209 2.20 2.44 -10.63
CA THR A 209 1.52 2.81 -11.88
C THR A 209 2.34 3.74 -12.77
N LEU A 210 3.52 4.17 -12.31
CA LEU A 210 4.36 5.14 -13.02
C LEU A 210 4.79 4.61 -14.40
N GLY A 211 4.54 5.40 -15.44
CA GLY A 211 4.86 5.06 -16.82
C GLY A 211 3.88 4.11 -17.50
N ASN A 212 2.87 3.63 -16.78
CA ASN A 212 1.85 2.70 -17.28
C ASN A 212 0.42 3.22 -17.04
N GLU A 213 0.27 4.53 -16.79
CA GLU A 213 -1.00 5.12 -16.39
C GLU A 213 -2.10 4.91 -17.42
N GLU A 214 -1.80 5.12 -18.70
CA GLU A 214 -2.78 5.02 -19.80
C GLU A 214 -3.33 3.59 -19.92
N ALA A 215 -2.45 2.59 -20.04
CA ALA A 215 -2.85 1.20 -20.15
C ALA A 215 -3.65 0.71 -18.92
N LEU A 216 -3.28 1.14 -17.72
CA LEU A 216 -4.02 0.79 -16.50
C LEU A 216 -5.36 1.52 -16.41
N PHE A 217 -5.43 2.76 -16.87
CA PHE A 217 -6.67 3.54 -16.86
C PHE A 217 -7.68 2.97 -17.83
N ASP A 218 -7.27 2.69 -19.07
CA ASP A 218 -8.13 2.07 -20.08
C ASP A 218 -8.66 0.73 -19.57
N ALA A 219 -7.77 -0.12 -19.02
CA ALA A 219 -8.18 -1.41 -18.46
C ALA A 219 -9.14 -1.26 -17.27
N ALA A 220 -8.94 -0.26 -16.40
CA ALA A 220 -9.84 0.03 -15.29
C ALA A 220 -11.20 0.55 -15.77
N MET A 221 -11.23 1.37 -16.81
CA MET A 221 -12.46 1.89 -17.42
C MET A 221 -13.25 0.79 -18.12
N ASP A 222 -12.57 -0.11 -18.84
CA ASP A 222 -13.18 -1.30 -19.46
C ASP A 222 -13.77 -2.21 -18.38
N ALA A 223 -13.02 -2.46 -17.30
CA ALA A 223 -13.51 -3.23 -16.16
C ALA A 223 -14.75 -2.57 -15.52
N LEU A 224 -14.69 -1.27 -15.26
CA LEU A 224 -15.77 -0.49 -14.65
C LEU A 224 -17.05 -0.49 -15.52
N ASN A 225 -16.88 -0.53 -16.85
CA ASN A 225 -17.97 -0.63 -17.81
C ASN A 225 -18.58 -2.04 -17.88
N ALA A 226 -17.76 -3.08 -17.77
CA ALA A 226 -18.21 -4.47 -17.73
C ALA A 226 -18.92 -4.81 -16.40
N THR A 227 -18.63 -4.10 -15.31
CA THR A 227 -19.13 -4.38 -13.97
C THR A 227 -20.28 -3.47 -13.53
N LYS A 228 -21.09 -2.97 -14.47
CA LYS A 228 -22.22 -2.07 -14.15
C LYS A 228 -23.21 -2.68 -13.17
N ASP A 229 -23.43 -3.99 -13.24
CA ASP A 229 -24.32 -4.75 -12.36
C ASP A 229 -23.60 -5.42 -11.19
N ALA A 230 -22.30 -5.21 -11.04
CA ALA A 230 -21.53 -5.78 -9.94
C ALA A 230 -21.87 -5.09 -8.61
N PRO A 231 -21.56 -5.73 -7.45
CA PRO A 231 -21.70 -5.10 -6.15
C PRO A 231 -21.04 -3.72 -6.11
N ALA A 232 -21.69 -2.75 -5.44
CA ALA A 232 -21.26 -1.35 -5.41
C ALA A 232 -19.77 -1.19 -5.00
N GLY A 233 -19.27 -2.04 -4.10
CA GLY A 233 -17.87 -2.00 -3.66
C GLY A 233 -16.84 -2.28 -4.77
N ILE A 234 -17.17 -3.10 -5.77
CA ILE A 234 -16.27 -3.38 -6.91
C ILE A 234 -16.19 -2.16 -7.82
N SER A 235 -17.36 -1.60 -8.18
CA SER A 235 -17.43 -0.40 -9.03
C SER A 235 -16.77 0.81 -8.35
N ASP A 236 -16.98 1.00 -7.04
CA ASP A 236 -16.34 2.06 -6.25
C ASP A 236 -14.82 1.91 -6.23
N ALA A 237 -14.30 0.70 -5.98
CA ALA A 237 -12.86 0.45 -5.98
C ALA A 237 -12.20 0.71 -7.34
N LEU A 238 -12.83 0.28 -8.44
CA LEU A 238 -12.37 0.55 -9.81
C LEU A 238 -12.42 2.05 -10.13
N ALA A 239 -13.51 2.74 -9.76
CA ALA A 239 -13.66 4.16 -10.01
C ALA A 239 -12.65 5.00 -9.21
N LYS A 240 -12.39 4.64 -7.94
CA LYS A 240 -11.33 5.22 -7.11
C LYS A 240 -9.94 5.00 -7.72
N PHE A 241 -9.66 3.79 -8.22
CA PHE A 241 -8.39 3.49 -8.89
C PHE A 241 -8.21 4.31 -10.18
N ALA A 242 -9.22 4.34 -11.05
CA ALA A 242 -9.20 5.15 -12.26
C ALA A 242 -9.04 6.66 -11.94
N ALA A 243 -9.70 7.16 -10.90
CA ALA A 243 -9.56 8.54 -10.44
C ALA A 243 -8.15 8.87 -9.94
N ALA A 244 -7.41 7.90 -9.40
CA ALA A 244 -6.01 8.07 -8.99
C ALA A 244 -5.02 8.06 -10.17
N LEU A 245 -5.41 7.49 -11.31
CA LEU A 245 -4.63 7.51 -12.55
C LEU A 245 -4.90 8.78 -13.37
N PHE A 246 -6.16 9.18 -13.45
CA PHE A 246 -6.67 10.23 -14.35
C PHE A 246 -5.87 11.54 -14.35
N PRO A 247 -5.47 12.14 -13.21
CA PRO A 247 -4.74 13.42 -13.19
C PRO A 247 -3.37 13.38 -13.90
N ARG A 248 -2.89 12.21 -14.30
CA ARG A 248 -1.60 12.01 -14.99
C ARG A 248 -1.74 11.76 -16.50
N LEU A 249 -2.97 11.68 -17.00
CA LEU A 249 -3.29 11.38 -18.38
C LEU A 249 -3.57 12.65 -19.18
N GLU A 250 -3.36 12.60 -20.49
CA GLU A 250 -3.71 13.66 -21.43
C GLU A 250 -5.15 13.48 -21.97
N VAL A 251 -6.08 13.05 -21.11
CA VAL A 251 -7.46 12.75 -21.49
C VAL A 251 -8.38 13.90 -21.08
N LEU A 252 -9.26 14.32 -21.99
CA LEU A 252 -10.25 15.37 -21.74
C LEU A 252 -11.35 14.89 -20.78
N GLU A 253 -11.72 15.72 -19.80
CA GLU A 253 -12.72 15.40 -18.76
C GLU A 253 -14.12 15.08 -19.29
N THR A 254 -14.46 15.58 -20.48
CA THR A 254 -15.81 15.46 -21.06
C THR A 254 -16.22 13.99 -21.25
N ASN A 255 -15.25 13.09 -21.34
CA ASN A 255 -15.48 11.66 -21.57
C ASN A 255 -15.38 10.80 -20.30
N LEU A 256 -15.21 11.42 -19.13
CA LEU A 256 -15.02 10.67 -17.89
C LEU A 256 -16.33 10.09 -17.36
N ASP A 257 -16.31 8.81 -16.97
CA ASP A 257 -17.44 8.13 -16.33
C ASP A 257 -17.85 8.89 -15.04
N PRO A 258 -19.15 9.14 -14.80
CA PRO A 258 -19.61 9.86 -13.62
C PRO A 258 -19.13 9.28 -12.29
N ARG A 259 -18.95 7.95 -12.21
CA ARG A 259 -18.42 7.26 -11.02
C ARG A 259 -16.99 7.66 -10.75
N VAL A 260 -16.15 7.73 -11.78
CA VAL A 260 -14.75 8.19 -11.64
C VAL A 260 -14.72 9.67 -11.26
N ARG A 261 -15.57 10.50 -11.89
CA ARG A 261 -15.69 11.93 -11.55
C ARG A 261 -16.07 12.15 -10.09
N ALA A 262 -16.91 11.30 -9.50
CA ALA A 262 -17.28 11.38 -8.09
C ALA A 262 -16.11 11.17 -7.12
N HIS A 263 -15.04 10.50 -7.56
CA HIS A 263 -13.82 10.30 -6.76
C HIS A 263 -12.71 11.32 -7.07
N LEU A 264 -12.86 12.15 -8.11
CA LEU A 264 -11.93 13.25 -8.33
C LEU A 264 -12.12 14.27 -7.19
N THR A 265 -11.06 14.46 -6.41
CA THR A 265 -11.06 15.41 -5.29
C THR A 265 -11.11 16.83 -5.84
N ALA A 266 -12.30 17.40 -5.92
CA ALA A 266 -12.47 18.82 -6.19
C ALA A 266 -11.72 19.64 -5.12
N GLY A 267 -10.73 20.43 -5.55
CA GLY A 267 -10.11 21.44 -4.70
C GLY A 267 -8.75 21.10 -4.07
N ASP A 268 -8.01 20.08 -4.54
CA ASP A 268 -6.64 19.88 -4.06
C ASP A 268 -5.70 21.06 -4.46
N SER A 269 -5.95 21.67 -5.62
CA SER A 269 -5.20 22.83 -6.11
C SER A 269 -5.44 24.11 -5.29
N THR A 270 -6.55 24.19 -4.55
CA THR A 270 -6.90 25.35 -3.73
C THR A 270 -6.41 25.24 -2.29
N LEU A 271 -5.82 24.11 -1.90
CA LEU A 271 -5.31 23.91 -0.55
C LEU A 271 -4.21 24.93 -0.23
N GLY A 272 -4.41 25.65 0.87
CA GLY A 272 -3.38 26.44 1.54
C GLY A 272 -2.51 25.57 2.44
N LEU A 273 -1.52 26.19 3.10
CA LEU A 273 -0.56 25.47 3.93
C LEU A 273 -1.25 24.68 5.06
N ALA A 274 -2.26 25.27 5.71
CA ALA A 274 -3.01 24.60 6.76
C ALA A 274 -3.74 23.34 6.28
N GLY A 275 -4.27 23.36 5.04
CA GLY A 275 -4.94 22.21 4.43
C GLY A 275 -3.96 21.08 4.15
N ILE A 276 -2.78 21.41 3.63
CA ILE A 276 -1.72 20.42 3.40
C ILE A 276 -1.23 19.81 4.72
N LEU A 277 -1.07 20.64 5.75
CA LEU A 277 -0.69 20.15 7.08
C LEU A 277 -1.77 19.24 7.68
N TYR A 278 -3.05 19.53 7.46
CA TYR A 278 -4.13 18.63 7.84
C TYR A 278 -3.98 17.25 7.19
N GLU A 279 -3.77 17.20 5.86
CA GLU A 279 -3.56 15.94 5.14
C GLU A 279 -2.32 15.20 5.66
N LEU A 280 -1.19 15.90 5.88
CA LEU A 280 0.00 15.32 6.48
C LEU A 280 -0.27 14.70 7.86
N PHE A 281 -0.96 15.43 8.73
CA PHE A 281 -1.22 14.94 10.08
C PHE A 281 -2.22 13.80 10.10
N GLN A 282 -3.20 13.80 9.20
CA GLN A 282 -4.08 12.64 9.01
C GLN A 282 -3.26 11.42 8.60
N GLU A 283 -2.36 11.55 7.61
CA GLU A 283 -1.49 10.46 7.18
C GLU A 283 -0.59 9.95 8.32
N ILE A 284 0.07 10.84 9.08
CA ILE A 284 0.87 10.43 10.23
C ILE A 284 0.00 9.71 11.30
N SER A 285 -1.22 10.19 11.50
CA SER A 285 -2.14 9.65 12.51
C SER A 285 -2.76 8.31 12.11
N THR A 286 -3.02 8.09 10.83
CA THR A 286 -3.50 6.81 10.28
C THR A 286 -2.36 5.79 10.25
N ARG A 287 -1.15 6.20 9.86
CA ARG A 287 0.06 5.39 9.78
C ARG A 287 0.77 5.22 11.12
N LYS A 288 0.03 4.80 12.15
CA LYS A 288 0.57 4.63 13.52
C LYS A 288 1.71 3.61 13.64
N ARG A 289 2.00 2.89 12.56
CA ARG A 289 3.02 1.85 12.50
C ARG A 289 4.28 2.29 11.76
N VAL A 290 4.41 3.51 11.26
CA VAL A 290 5.63 3.95 10.54
C VAL A 290 6.45 4.91 11.38
N CYS A 291 7.75 4.65 11.48
CA CYS A 291 8.68 5.57 12.12
C CYS A 291 8.90 6.80 11.24
N VAL A 292 8.62 8.01 11.76
CA VAL A 292 8.80 9.27 11.01
C VAL A 292 10.26 9.74 10.94
N ALA A 293 11.19 9.00 11.57
CA ALA A 293 12.60 9.35 11.53
C ALA A 293 13.17 9.13 10.11
N PRO A 294 13.91 10.11 9.56
CA PRO A 294 14.47 10.02 8.22
C PRO A 294 15.24 8.72 7.97
N GLY A 295 14.93 8.06 6.85
CA GLY A 295 15.58 6.83 6.40
C GLY A 295 15.37 5.61 7.30
N CYS A 296 14.48 5.67 8.30
CA CYS A 296 14.22 4.52 9.16
C CYS A 296 13.34 3.48 8.47
N GLY A 297 12.20 3.90 7.89
CA GLY A 297 11.25 3.02 7.18
C GLY A 297 10.64 1.87 8.01
N ALA A 298 10.99 1.74 9.29
CA ALA A 298 10.58 0.59 10.10
C ALA A 298 9.07 0.62 10.35
N SER A 299 8.35 -0.39 9.84
CA SER A 299 6.89 -0.45 9.93
C SER A 299 6.28 -1.52 10.85
N VAL A 300 7.07 -2.44 11.45
CA VAL A 300 6.45 -3.72 11.90
C VAL A 300 6.77 -4.27 13.29
N SER A 301 7.66 -3.71 14.11
CA SER A 301 8.11 -4.48 15.29
C SER A 301 8.33 -3.68 16.58
N GLY A 302 7.30 -2.99 17.07
CA GLY A 302 7.32 -2.55 18.46
C GLY A 302 6.26 -1.54 18.89
N ARG A 303 6.31 -1.23 20.19
CA ARG A 303 5.61 -0.08 20.76
C ARG A 303 6.28 1.19 20.23
N PHE A 304 5.62 1.87 19.31
CA PHE A 304 6.02 3.20 18.89
C PHE A 304 5.86 4.19 20.03
N VAL A 305 6.80 5.12 20.14
CA VAL A 305 6.81 6.19 21.12
C VAL A 305 6.46 7.49 20.38
N ARG A 306 5.43 8.18 20.85
CA ARG A 306 5.11 9.52 20.37
C ARG A 306 6.04 10.55 21.01
N CYS A 307 6.36 11.61 20.28
CA CYS A 307 6.96 12.78 20.89
C CYS A 307 6.04 13.26 22.03
N SER A 308 6.56 13.31 23.25
CA SER A 308 5.77 13.67 24.44
C SER A 308 5.32 15.13 24.45
N ASP A 309 5.91 15.95 23.59
CA ASP A 309 5.66 17.39 23.54
C ASP A 309 4.58 17.75 22.50
N CYS A 310 4.77 17.40 21.22
CA CYS A 310 3.75 17.65 20.18
C CYS A 310 2.70 16.55 20.04
N GLY A 311 2.97 15.31 20.47
CA GLY A 311 2.08 14.16 20.30
C GLY A 311 1.93 13.62 18.86
N VAL A 312 2.45 14.33 17.85
CA VAL A 312 2.29 14.03 16.42
C VAL A 312 3.31 12.99 15.95
N ALA A 313 4.61 13.29 16.10
CA ALA A 313 5.69 12.47 15.57
C ALA A 313 5.77 11.11 16.28
N VAL A 314 5.93 10.03 15.51
CA VAL A 314 5.90 8.64 15.98
C VAL A 314 7.23 7.95 15.66
N TYR A 315 7.89 7.41 16.68
CA TYR A 315 9.23 6.80 16.55
C TYR A 315 9.24 5.34 16.99
N CYS A 316 9.99 4.50 16.29
CA CYS A 316 10.19 3.10 16.69
C CYS A 316 11.09 2.96 17.93
N SER A 317 11.91 3.97 18.22
CA SER A 317 12.91 3.96 19.29
C SER A 317 13.33 5.38 19.72
N LYS A 318 13.92 5.50 20.92
CA LYS A 318 14.52 6.76 21.40
C LYS A 318 15.70 7.22 20.55
N SER A 319 16.45 6.30 19.93
CA SER A 319 17.56 6.66 19.03
C SER A 319 17.04 7.33 17.77
N CYS A 320 15.96 6.83 17.16
CA CYS A 320 15.29 7.46 16.02
C CYS A 320 14.75 8.85 16.37
N GLN A 321 14.14 9.01 17.55
CA GLN A 321 13.70 10.32 18.03
C GLN A 321 14.88 11.31 18.16
N ARG A 322 16.01 10.90 18.75
CA ARG A 322 17.20 11.79 18.89
C ARG A 322 17.82 12.17 17.55
N ARG A 323 17.74 11.28 16.57
CA ARG A 323 18.26 11.48 15.21
C ARG A 323 17.46 12.57 14.50
N ASP A 324 16.14 12.40 14.48
CA ASP A 324 15.17 13.35 13.93
C ASP A 324 15.17 14.70 14.69
N TRP A 325 15.48 14.68 15.99
CA TRP A 325 15.57 15.89 16.81
C TRP A 325 16.69 16.84 16.37
N ASN A 326 17.83 16.32 15.92
CA ASN A 326 19.03 17.13 15.81
C ASN A 326 19.45 17.48 14.38
N ARG A 327 19.56 16.55 13.42
CA ARG A 327 20.33 16.85 12.18
C ARG A 327 20.01 16.06 10.90
N ASP A 328 19.37 14.90 10.97
CA ASP A 328 19.32 14.03 9.79
C ASP A 328 18.09 14.25 8.90
N SER A 329 17.18 15.13 9.32
CA SER A 329 16.03 15.59 8.53
C SER A 329 16.32 16.95 7.91
N VAL A 330 15.71 17.21 6.75
CA VAL A 330 15.69 18.53 6.11
C VAL A 330 15.20 19.63 7.08
N VAL A 331 14.19 19.33 7.90
CA VAL A 331 13.73 20.19 9.00
C VAL A 331 13.73 19.42 10.31
N ALA A 332 14.73 19.69 11.17
CA ALA A 332 14.88 19.05 12.48
C ALA A 332 13.60 19.15 13.33
N HIS A 333 13.19 18.04 13.96
CA HIS A 333 11.96 18.00 14.76
C HIS A 333 11.94 19.04 15.87
N LYS A 334 13.11 19.38 16.45
CA LYS A 334 13.24 20.44 17.47
C LYS A 334 12.67 21.79 17.00
N VAL A 335 12.76 22.09 15.71
CA VAL A 335 12.30 23.34 15.12
C VAL A 335 10.78 23.33 14.91
N VAL A 336 10.23 22.20 14.43
CA VAL A 336 8.80 22.07 14.13
C VAL A 336 7.94 21.72 15.35
N CYS A 337 8.50 21.06 16.36
CA CYS A 337 7.75 20.61 17.54
C CYS A 337 6.97 21.75 18.25
N PRO A 338 7.55 22.93 18.49
CA PRO A 338 6.81 24.06 19.04
C PRO A 338 5.68 24.57 18.13
N LEU A 339 5.86 24.53 16.80
CA LEU A 339 4.84 24.95 15.84
C LEU A 339 3.67 23.97 15.79
N LEU A 340 3.97 22.66 15.83
CA LEU A 340 2.97 21.62 15.96
C LEU A 340 2.14 21.81 17.23
N ARG A 341 2.78 22.09 18.36
CA ARG A 341 2.06 22.39 19.62
C ARG A 341 1.11 23.58 19.50
N LYS A 342 1.51 24.64 18.81
CA LYS A 342 0.66 25.81 18.58
C LYS A 342 -0.56 25.44 17.72
N ILE A 343 -0.37 24.67 16.66
CA ILE A 343 -1.46 24.18 15.80
C ILE A 343 -2.45 23.33 16.60
N PHE A 344 -1.96 22.34 17.34
CA PHE A 344 -2.79 21.42 18.12
C PHE A 344 -3.39 22.03 19.39
N ALA A 345 -3.00 23.25 19.76
CA ALA A 345 -3.69 24.02 20.80
C ALA A 345 -5.02 24.62 20.32
N VAL A 346 -5.23 24.71 19.00
CA VAL A 346 -6.41 25.37 18.40
C VAL A 346 -7.21 24.46 17.46
N ALA A 347 -6.64 23.34 17.03
CA ALA A 347 -7.27 22.40 16.11
C ALA A 347 -6.98 20.94 16.49
N ASP A 348 -7.89 20.03 16.14
CA ASP A 348 -7.75 18.58 16.34
C ASP A 348 -8.04 17.82 15.04
N LEU A 349 -7.49 16.62 14.88
CA LEU A 349 -7.70 15.79 13.68
C LEU A 349 -9.09 15.16 13.58
N SER A 350 -9.93 15.27 14.61
CA SER A 350 -11.35 14.93 14.51
C SER A 350 -12.16 16.02 13.80
N MET A 351 -11.60 17.22 13.61
CA MET A 351 -12.26 18.29 12.86
C MET A 351 -12.28 17.96 11.37
N SER A 352 -13.28 18.50 10.65
CA SER A 352 -13.23 18.48 9.19
C SER A 352 -12.04 19.33 8.70
N ARG A 353 -11.51 19.01 7.51
CA ARG A 353 -10.42 19.76 6.88
C ARG A 353 -10.67 21.27 6.88
N TYR A 354 -11.86 21.68 6.44
CA TYR A 354 -12.25 23.09 6.42
C TYR A 354 -12.25 23.74 7.81
N ALA A 355 -12.77 23.04 8.83
CA ALA A 355 -12.78 23.55 10.19
C ALA A 355 -11.36 23.68 10.76
N PHE A 356 -10.49 22.70 10.50
CA PHE A 356 -9.08 22.73 10.86
C PHE A 356 -8.36 23.93 10.21
N GLU A 357 -8.52 24.09 8.89
CA GLU A 357 -7.92 25.21 8.15
C GLU A 357 -8.32 26.56 8.73
N ARG A 358 -9.62 26.78 8.95
CA ARG A 358 -10.10 28.03 9.54
C ARG A 358 -9.57 28.25 10.95
N ALA A 359 -9.49 27.20 11.78
CA ALA A 359 -8.98 27.33 13.14
C ALA A 359 -7.50 27.73 13.14
N VAL A 360 -6.68 27.08 12.31
CA VAL A 360 -5.24 27.36 12.19
C VAL A 360 -4.99 28.75 11.61
N VAL A 361 -5.69 29.13 10.53
CA VAL A 361 -5.52 30.44 9.89
C VAL A 361 -6.08 31.56 10.76
N GLY A 362 -7.22 31.34 11.43
CA GLY A 362 -7.87 32.36 12.26
C GLY A 362 -7.17 32.62 13.60
N ALA A 363 -6.59 31.58 14.21
CA ALA A 363 -5.90 31.72 15.48
C ALA A 363 -4.42 32.10 15.35
N TYR A 364 -3.81 31.91 14.18
CA TYR A 364 -2.38 32.05 14.01
C TYR A 364 -2.02 32.95 12.83
N GLN A 365 -1.48 34.13 13.15
CA GLN A 365 -0.76 34.94 12.17
C GLN A 365 0.66 34.39 12.04
N TRP A 366 0.82 33.42 11.15
CA TRP A 366 2.10 32.80 10.88
C TRP A 366 3.13 33.86 10.49
N SER A 367 4.24 33.92 11.23
CA SER A 367 5.39 34.68 10.74
C SER A 367 5.95 34.01 9.49
N TYR A 368 6.55 34.77 8.58
CA TYR A 368 7.16 34.20 7.36
C TYR A 368 8.13 33.03 7.65
N PRO A 369 9.04 33.11 8.63
CA PRO A 369 9.93 32.00 8.96
C PRO A 369 9.18 30.74 9.43
N GLU A 370 8.05 30.89 10.14
CA GLU A 370 7.25 29.74 10.59
C GLU A 370 6.52 29.08 9.41
N SER A 371 5.95 29.89 8.50
CA SER A 371 5.31 29.39 7.27
C SER A 371 6.32 28.66 6.39
N GLU A 372 7.50 29.24 6.21
CA GLU A 372 8.60 28.62 5.48
C GLU A 372 9.01 27.28 6.10
N THR A 373 9.22 27.26 7.42
CA THR A 373 9.59 26.06 8.18
C THR A 373 8.56 24.95 8.01
N MET A 374 7.27 25.25 8.10
CA MET A 374 6.23 24.22 8.02
C MET A 374 5.94 23.79 6.58
N ALA A 375 6.09 24.67 5.59
CA ALA A 375 6.06 24.27 4.20
C ALA A 375 7.22 23.31 3.90
N HIS A 376 8.44 23.63 4.37
CA HIS A 376 9.60 22.78 4.18
C HIS A 376 9.47 21.44 4.93
N PHE A 377 8.91 21.46 6.14
CA PHE A 377 8.56 20.26 6.89
C PHE A 377 7.62 19.36 6.07
N ALA A 378 6.53 19.92 5.53
CA ALA A 378 5.57 19.20 4.72
C ALA A 378 6.21 18.59 3.46
N ILE A 379 6.98 19.38 2.70
CA ILE A 379 7.69 18.94 1.49
C ILE A 379 8.61 17.76 1.78
N SER A 380 9.33 17.81 2.91
CA SER A 380 10.34 16.81 3.24
C SER A 380 9.81 15.56 3.94
N HIS A 381 8.50 15.46 4.19
CA HIS A 381 7.94 14.38 4.99
C HIS A 381 7.46 13.23 4.12
N ASP A 382 8.09 12.06 4.25
CA ASP A 382 7.80 10.82 3.50
C ASP A 382 6.36 10.26 3.66
N CYS A 383 5.55 10.87 4.53
CA CYS A 383 4.14 10.49 4.75
C CYS A 383 3.16 11.40 4.01
N LEU A 384 3.61 12.50 3.43
CA LEU A 384 2.76 13.36 2.63
C LEU A 384 2.69 12.79 1.21
N PRO A 385 1.50 12.48 0.65
CA PRO A 385 1.36 12.18 -0.76
C PRO A 385 2.03 13.22 -1.66
N MET A 386 2.68 12.76 -2.72
CA MET A 386 3.45 13.58 -3.65
C MET A 386 2.67 14.81 -4.14
N ARG A 387 1.38 14.66 -4.46
CA ARG A 387 0.50 15.78 -4.89
C ARG A 387 0.47 16.93 -3.88
N PHE A 388 0.46 16.62 -2.59
CA PHE A 388 0.45 17.62 -1.52
C PHE A 388 1.86 18.14 -1.23
N GLN A 389 2.91 17.32 -1.42
CA GLN A 389 4.30 17.81 -1.33
C GLN A 389 4.59 18.89 -2.37
N VAL A 390 4.17 18.68 -3.62
CA VAL A 390 4.39 19.68 -4.65
C VAL A 390 3.53 20.92 -4.41
N ARG A 391 2.28 20.76 -3.97
CA ARG A 391 1.48 21.91 -3.56
C ARG A 391 2.14 22.69 -2.42
N ALA A 392 2.75 22.01 -1.44
CA ALA A 392 3.50 22.66 -0.36
C ALA A 392 4.73 23.40 -0.91
N MET A 393 5.38 22.84 -1.93
CA MET A 393 6.47 23.52 -2.63
C MET A 393 6.01 24.79 -3.33
N GLN A 394 4.89 24.78 -4.04
CA GLN A 394 4.37 25.99 -4.68
C GLN A 394 4.09 27.10 -3.67
N ILE A 395 3.54 26.73 -2.50
CA ILE A 395 3.33 27.66 -1.40
C ILE A 395 4.66 28.18 -0.86
N HIS A 396 5.66 27.31 -0.68
CA HIS A 396 7.00 27.69 -0.27
C HIS A 396 7.65 28.68 -1.26
N VAL A 397 7.49 28.42 -2.56
CA VAL A 397 7.95 29.28 -3.66
C VAL A 397 7.29 30.65 -3.58
N ALA A 398 5.97 30.70 -3.35
CA ALA A 398 5.23 31.94 -3.19
C ALA A 398 5.69 32.73 -1.94
N ILE A 399 5.96 32.05 -0.82
CA ILE A 399 6.49 32.68 0.40
C ILE A 399 7.85 33.35 0.10
N TRP A 400 8.75 32.65 -0.58
CA TRP A 400 10.06 33.18 -0.96
C TRP A 400 9.98 34.39 -1.89
N ALA A 401 9.05 34.36 -2.86
CA ALA A 401 8.83 35.49 -3.75
C ALA A 401 8.40 36.74 -2.96
N VAL A 402 7.50 36.59 -1.99
CA VAL A 402 7.06 37.68 -1.10
C VAL A 402 8.22 38.18 -0.22
N MET A 403 9.13 37.31 0.20
CA MET A 403 10.32 37.66 0.98
C MET A 403 11.45 38.28 0.15
N GLY A 404 11.31 38.41 -1.17
CA GLY A 404 12.36 38.94 -2.04
C GLY A 404 13.57 38.01 -2.17
N VAL A 405 13.41 36.70 -1.94
CA VAL A 405 14.48 35.71 -2.11
C VAL A 405 14.76 35.56 -3.61
N PRO A 406 16.01 35.67 -4.08
CA PRO A 406 16.29 35.67 -5.51
C PRO A 406 16.04 34.31 -6.17
N VAL A 407 15.49 34.35 -7.39
CA VAL A 407 15.05 33.18 -8.19
C VAL A 407 16.17 32.15 -8.44
N ASN A 408 17.43 32.57 -8.39
CA ASN A 408 18.57 31.65 -8.56
C ASN A 408 18.67 30.60 -7.44
N LYS A 409 18.21 30.89 -6.22
CA LYS A 409 18.13 29.90 -5.13
C LYS A 409 17.07 28.83 -5.41
N PHE A 410 16.04 29.16 -6.18
CA PHE A 410 15.03 28.20 -6.62
C PHE A 410 15.60 27.21 -7.62
N ARG A 411 16.51 27.66 -8.50
CA ARG A 411 17.02 26.83 -9.59
C ARG A 411 17.71 25.57 -9.08
N ALA A 412 18.38 25.60 -7.92
CA ALA A 412 18.99 24.42 -7.32
C ALA A 412 17.95 23.38 -6.88
N VAL A 413 16.83 23.82 -6.30
CA VAL A 413 15.71 22.95 -5.89
C VAL A 413 14.99 22.40 -7.13
N LEU A 414 14.70 23.27 -8.11
CA LEU A 414 14.08 22.90 -9.39
C LEU A 414 14.96 21.98 -10.23
N GLN A 415 16.28 21.93 -9.97
CA GLN A 415 17.20 21.05 -10.69
C GLN A 415 17.29 19.64 -10.10
N ASN A 416 16.73 19.37 -8.91
CA ASN A 416 16.65 18.02 -8.37
C ASN A 416 15.83 17.12 -9.35
N PRO A 417 16.37 15.97 -9.80
CA PRO A 417 15.70 15.09 -10.76
C PRO A 417 14.36 14.53 -10.29
N GLU A 418 14.27 14.10 -9.03
CA GLU A 418 13.03 13.59 -8.43
C GLU A 418 11.97 14.68 -8.36
N PHE A 419 12.42 15.89 -8.02
CA PHE A 419 11.57 17.06 -7.99
C PHE A 419 11.08 17.46 -9.39
N ARG A 420 11.92 17.35 -10.43
CA ARG A 420 11.49 17.59 -11.81
C ARG A 420 10.47 16.58 -12.28
N ALA A 421 10.64 15.30 -11.93
CA ALA A 421 9.65 14.28 -12.24
C ALA A 421 8.31 14.58 -11.55
N ALA A 422 8.34 14.94 -10.26
CA ALA A 422 7.15 15.35 -9.51
C ALA A 422 6.48 16.61 -10.08
N MET A 423 7.26 17.64 -10.41
CA MET A 423 6.78 18.85 -11.07
C MET A 423 6.23 18.60 -12.48
N HIS A 424 6.80 17.66 -13.25
CA HIS A 424 6.28 17.31 -14.57
C HIS A 424 4.93 16.57 -14.45
N VAL A 425 4.78 15.70 -13.46
CA VAL A 425 3.50 15.08 -13.12
C VAL A 425 2.47 16.14 -12.71
N MET A 426 2.87 17.15 -11.94
CA MET A 426 1.99 18.20 -11.43
C MET A 426 1.68 19.32 -12.43
N SER A 427 2.61 19.72 -13.28
CA SER A 427 2.35 20.69 -14.34
C SER A 427 1.26 20.19 -15.29
N ARG A 428 1.12 18.87 -15.45
CA ARG A 428 -0.01 18.24 -16.12
C ARG A 428 -1.31 18.36 -15.32
N GLN A 429 -1.26 18.19 -13.99
CA GLN A 429 -2.40 18.39 -13.07
C GLN A 429 -2.86 19.86 -12.94
N GLU A 430 -1.96 20.84 -13.06
CA GLU A 430 -2.33 22.26 -12.96
C GLU A 430 -2.94 22.79 -14.26
N ASN A 431 -2.42 22.37 -15.42
CA ASN A 431 -3.06 22.63 -16.71
C ASN A 431 -4.48 22.05 -16.75
N TRP A 432 -4.73 20.95 -16.03
CA TRP A 432 -6.05 20.36 -15.82
C TRP A 432 -6.96 21.25 -14.96
N ALA A 433 -6.51 21.72 -13.79
CA ALA A 433 -7.32 22.56 -12.89
C ALA A 433 -7.60 23.99 -13.41
N ALA A 434 -6.81 24.48 -14.37
CA ALA A 434 -7.00 25.80 -14.98
C ALA A 434 -7.88 25.78 -16.25
N GLY A 435 -8.20 24.60 -16.79
CA GLY A 435 -9.00 24.40 -18.00
C GLY A 435 -10.43 23.90 -17.78
N ALA A 436 -10.80 23.61 -16.54
CA ALA A 436 -12.16 23.30 -16.07
C ALA A 436 -12.75 24.51 -15.33
#